data_AF-A0A3N5E2X1-F1
#
_entry.id   AF-A0A3N5E2X1-F1
#
_cell.length_a   1.000
_cell.length_b   1.000
_cell.length_c   1.000
_cell.angle_alpha   90.00
_cell.angle_beta   90.00
_cell.angle_gamma   90.00
#
_symmetry.space_group_name_H-M   'P 1'
#
loop_
_entity.id
_entity.type
_entity.pdbx_description
1 polymer ?
#
loop_
_entity_poly.entity_id
_entity_poly.type
_entity_poly.pdbx_seq_one_letter_code
_entity_poly.pdbx_strand_id
1 'polypeptide(L)'
;MTDYFACLRQPCNDSFPLPASSQFTNGSMTTMNHPSRRNFLQFLGAGALAGSSFPLPSILAQEKPRPAGDASVPFHLGIASYSFRAFTLDQVIEMAKRLGIRRLTLKDMHLPLTSSIGEIKRALEKIRSSGLELASCGVVYMNSEEEVRRGFAYARAAEVDMLVGVPHKSLL
;
A
#
# COMPACT_ATOMS: atom_id res chain seq x y z
N MET A 1 -38.83 16.48 -10.53
CA MET A 1 -37.90 15.81 -9.61
C MET A 1 -37.58 14.43 -10.20
N THR A 2 -37.26 14.29 -11.50
CA THR A 2 -36.04 14.70 -12.24
C THR A 2 -34.73 14.15 -11.64
N ASP A 3 -34.25 13.11 -12.34
CA ASP A 3 -32.89 12.98 -12.90
C ASP A 3 -31.70 12.71 -11.98
N TYR A 4 -31.55 11.45 -11.56
CA TYR A 4 -30.25 10.90 -11.12
C TYR A 4 -29.82 9.61 -11.84
N PHE A 5 -30.61 9.08 -12.77
CA PHE A 5 -30.34 7.79 -13.42
C PHE A 5 -29.85 7.85 -14.88
N ALA A 6 -29.48 9.02 -15.40
CA ALA A 6 -29.15 9.19 -16.82
C ALA A 6 -27.64 9.14 -17.18
N CYS A 7 -26.72 8.90 -16.24
CA CYS A 7 -25.27 9.03 -16.50
C CYS A 7 -24.47 7.71 -16.44
N LEU A 8 -25.05 6.56 -16.82
CA LEU A 8 -24.32 5.27 -16.84
C LEU A 8 -24.53 4.44 -18.11
N ARG A 9 -24.84 5.08 -19.25
CA ARG A 9 -24.83 4.41 -20.56
C ARG A 9 -24.12 5.24 -21.60
N GLN A 10 -22.80 5.18 -21.58
CA GLN A 10 -22.01 5.31 -22.81
C GLN A 10 -21.02 4.13 -22.89
N PRO A 11 -21.03 3.36 -23.99
CA PRO A 11 -20.00 2.35 -24.24
C PRO A 11 -18.72 3.08 -24.65
N CYS A 12 -17.67 2.99 -23.83
CA CYS A 12 -16.31 3.32 -24.28
C CYS A 12 -15.89 2.28 -25.31
N ASN A 13 -16.12 2.62 -26.58
CA ASN A 13 -15.50 1.98 -27.72
C ASN A 13 -14.19 2.70 -27.99
N ASP A 14 -13.13 2.31 -27.28
CA ASP A 14 -11.79 2.83 -27.51
C ASP A 14 -10.86 1.66 -27.85
N SER A 15 -10.68 1.48 -29.15
CA SER A 15 -9.62 0.67 -29.75
C SER A 15 -8.25 1.16 -29.25
N PHE A 16 -7.69 0.45 -28.29
CA PHE A 16 -6.30 0.60 -27.84
C PHE A 16 -5.36 -0.09 -28.84
N PRO A 17 -4.41 0.62 -29.47
CA PRO A 17 -3.36 -0.01 -30.24
C PRO A 17 -2.33 -0.64 -29.29
N LEU A 18 -2.16 -1.96 -29.39
CA LEU A 18 -1.10 -2.71 -28.69
C LEU A 18 0.27 -2.27 -29.23
N PRO A 19 1.24 -1.87 -28.38
CA PRO A 19 2.60 -1.63 -28.85
C PRO A 19 3.24 -2.94 -29.30
N ALA A 20 3.84 -2.90 -30.49
CA ALA A 20 4.52 -4.00 -31.14
C ALA A 20 5.62 -4.61 -30.26
N SER A 21 5.67 -5.94 -30.23
CA SER A 21 6.70 -6.75 -29.60
C SER A 21 8.09 -6.44 -30.17
N SER A 22 8.90 -5.66 -29.44
CA SER A 22 10.32 -5.52 -29.73
C SER A 22 11.07 -6.78 -29.28
N GLN A 23 11.81 -7.35 -30.22
CA GLN A 23 12.50 -8.62 -30.15
C GLN A 23 13.60 -8.63 -29.06
N PHE A 24 13.63 -9.69 -28.27
CA PHE A 24 14.74 -10.01 -27.36
C PHE A 24 15.98 -10.36 -28.19
N THR A 25 16.97 -9.47 -28.23
CA THR A 25 18.31 -9.78 -28.74
C THR A 25 19.20 -10.27 -27.60
N ASN A 26 19.79 -11.45 -27.78
CA ASN A 26 20.79 -12.04 -26.88
C ASN A 26 22.02 -11.14 -26.77
N GLY A 27 22.14 -10.42 -25.65
CA GLY A 27 23.32 -9.62 -25.29
C GLY A 27 24.22 -10.38 -24.33
N SER A 28 25.48 -10.53 -24.75
CA SER A 28 26.63 -11.07 -24.02
C SER A 28 26.66 -10.75 -22.52
N MET A 29 26.91 -11.78 -21.71
CA MET A 29 27.09 -11.74 -20.26
C MET A 29 28.38 -10.96 -19.90
N THR A 30 28.28 -9.63 -19.76
CA THR A 30 29.33 -8.81 -19.16
C THR A 30 29.25 -8.96 -17.63
N THR A 31 30.35 -9.43 -17.04
CA THR A 31 30.59 -9.46 -15.59
C THR A 31 30.28 -8.11 -14.96
N MET A 32 29.26 -8.05 -14.09
CA MET A 32 29.00 -6.89 -13.24
C MET A 32 30.14 -6.76 -12.23
N ASN A 33 31.09 -5.86 -12.51
CA ASN A 33 31.96 -5.31 -11.47
C ASN A 33 31.08 -4.52 -10.50
N HIS A 34 30.75 -5.10 -9.34
CA HIS A 34 30.06 -4.37 -8.28
C HIS A 34 30.96 -3.22 -7.80
N PRO A 35 30.55 -1.96 -7.92
CA PRO A 35 31.32 -0.86 -7.36
C PRO A 35 31.30 -0.97 -5.83
N SER A 36 32.39 -1.48 -5.26
CA SER A 36 32.59 -1.56 -3.82
C SER A 36 32.83 -0.15 -3.27
N ARG A 37 32.29 0.14 -2.08
CA ARG A 37 32.55 1.39 -1.32
C ARG A 37 34.04 1.72 -1.22
N ARG A 38 34.90 0.69 -1.22
CA ARG A 38 36.35 0.81 -1.19
C ARG A 38 36.94 1.38 -2.50
N ASN A 39 36.38 1.01 -3.65
CA ASN A 39 36.80 1.54 -4.95
C ASN A 39 36.43 3.02 -5.10
N PHE A 40 35.30 3.44 -4.50
CA PHE A 40 34.88 4.84 -4.45
C PHE A 40 35.82 5.69 -3.57
N LEU A 41 36.21 5.19 -2.39
CA LEU A 41 37.17 5.87 -1.52
C LEU A 41 38.58 5.93 -2.14
N GLN A 42 38.99 4.89 -2.88
CA GLN A 42 40.24 4.91 -3.63
C GLN A 42 40.21 5.94 -4.77
N PHE A 43 39.09 6.07 -5.49
CA PHE A 43 38.90 7.08 -6.52
C PHE A 43 38.93 8.52 -5.95
N LEU A 44 38.28 8.75 -4.80
CA LEU A 44 38.33 10.04 -4.10
C LEU A 44 39.71 10.35 -3.50
N GLY A 45 40.39 9.35 -2.94
CA GLY A 45 41.73 9.50 -2.37
C GLY A 45 42.78 9.82 -3.44
N ALA A 46 42.64 9.29 -4.65
CA ALA A 46 43.53 9.59 -5.78
C ALA A 46 43.32 11.00 -6.35
N GLY A 47 42.10 11.57 -6.23
CA GLY A 47 41.79 12.93 -6.70
C GLY A 47 42.30 14.05 -5.78
N ALA A 48 42.59 13.76 -4.51
CA ALA A 48 42.99 14.76 -3.52
C ALA A 48 44.48 15.13 -3.52
N LEU A 49 45.34 14.35 -4.19
CA LEU A 49 46.81 14.57 -4.19
C LEU A 49 47.34 15.22 -5.48
N ALA A 50 46.51 15.39 -6.51
CA ALA A 50 46.86 16.13 -7.71
C ALA A 50 46.27 17.55 -7.66
N GLY A 51 46.93 18.44 -6.90
CA GLY A 51 46.64 19.86 -6.94
C GLY A 51 46.90 20.43 -8.33
N SER A 52 45.85 20.69 -9.11
CA SER A 52 45.68 21.85 -10.01
C SER A 52 44.46 21.64 -10.94
N SER A 53 43.49 22.53 -10.77
CA SER A 53 42.61 23.03 -11.86
C SER A 53 41.72 22.06 -12.63
N PHE A 54 41.09 21.07 -12.00
CA PHE A 54 39.91 20.40 -12.59
C PHE A 54 38.62 20.96 -11.99
N PRO A 55 37.62 21.34 -12.80
CA PRO A 55 36.32 21.75 -12.27
C PRO A 55 35.73 20.56 -11.52
N LEU A 56 35.61 20.69 -10.21
CA LEU A 56 34.89 19.74 -9.36
C LEU A 56 33.52 19.49 -10.00
N PRO A 57 33.24 18.30 -10.57
CA PRO A 57 31.88 18.00 -10.97
C PRO A 57 31.07 18.01 -9.67
N SER A 58 29.99 18.80 -9.67
CA SER A 58 29.09 19.00 -8.53
C SER A 58 28.31 17.72 -8.15
N ILE A 59 29.01 16.61 -7.94
CA ILE A 59 28.46 15.30 -7.52
C ILE A 59 28.03 15.36 -6.03
N LEU A 60 28.42 16.41 -5.30
CA LEU A 60 27.84 16.79 -4.01
C LEU A 60 26.63 17.73 -4.15
N ALA A 61 26.01 17.81 -5.34
CA ALA A 61 24.66 18.33 -5.44
C ALA A 61 23.76 17.40 -4.63
N GLN A 62 23.56 17.78 -3.36
CA GLN A 62 22.51 17.24 -2.53
C GLN A 62 21.24 17.41 -3.36
N GLU A 63 20.68 16.29 -3.84
CA GLU A 63 19.42 16.31 -4.56
C GLU A 63 18.41 16.93 -3.59
N LYS A 64 18.10 18.21 -3.81
CA LYS A 64 17.08 18.92 -3.04
C LYS A 64 15.86 18.00 -3.09
N PRO A 65 15.31 17.54 -1.96
CA PRO A 65 14.13 16.68 -1.97
C PRO A 65 13.16 17.34 -2.92
N ARG A 66 12.88 16.69 -4.06
CA ARG A 66 11.88 17.19 -4.98
C ARG A 66 10.66 17.42 -4.08
N PRO A 67 10.11 18.64 -4.01
CA PRO A 67 8.85 18.81 -3.33
C PRO A 67 7.97 17.73 -3.94
N ALA A 68 7.45 16.84 -3.08
CA ALA A 68 6.54 15.81 -3.54
C ALA A 68 5.47 16.59 -4.30
N GLY A 69 5.57 16.58 -5.63
CA GLY A 69 4.59 17.25 -6.46
C GLY A 69 3.26 16.69 -6.02
N ASP A 70 2.22 17.49 -6.09
CA ASP A 70 0.84 17.05 -5.90
C ASP A 70 0.43 16.14 -7.08
N ALA A 71 1.25 15.12 -7.35
CA ALA A 71 0.91 13.94 -8.12
C ALA A 71 -0.17 13.25 -7.30
N SER A 72 -1.38 13.76 -7.46
CA SER A 72 -2.62 13.16 -7.01
C SER A 72 -2.63 11.74 -7.55
N VAL A 73 -2.20 10.81 -6.71
CA VAL A 73 -2.35 9.38 -6.99
C VAL A 73 -3.83 9.07 -6.86
N PRO A 74 -4.45 8.36 -7.83
CA PRO A 74 -5.89 8.09 -7.82
C PRO A 74 -6.29 7.01 -6.80
N PHE A 75 -5.49 6.80 -5.75
CA PHE A 75 -5.71 5.79 -4.73
C PHE A 75 -5.27 6.27 -3.35
N HIS A 76 -5.89 5.72 -2.32
CA HIS A 76 -5.51 5.98 -0.94
C HIS A 76 -4.54 4.92 -0.43
N LEU A 77 -3.50 5.36 0.28
CA LEU A 77 -2.60 4.47 0.98
C LEU A 77 -3.25 4.01 2.30
N GLY A 78 -3.29 2.70 2.50
CA GLY A 78 -3.71 2.07 3.75
C GLY A 78 -2.76 0.94 4.16
N ILE A 79 -2.87 0.51 5.41
CA ILE A 79 -2.07 -0.59 5.96
C ILE A 79 -2.94 -1.75 6.40
N ALA A 80 -2.53 -2.97 6.09
CA ALA A 80 -3.15 -4.18 6.59
C ALA A 80 -2.55 -4.54 7.95
N SER A 81 -3.40 -4.71 8.97
CA SER A 81 -2.95 -4.94 10.34
C SER A 81 -2.19 -6.26 10.52
N TYR A 82 -2.34 -7.23 9.60
CA TYR A 82 -1.54 -8.46 9.59
C TYR A 82 -0.02 -8.23 9.49
N SER A 83 0.40 -7.10 8.91
CA SER A 83 1.81 -6.67 8.90
C SER A 83 2.36 -6.53 10.33
N PHE A 84 1.47 -6.23 11.28
CA PHE A 84 1.77 -6.04 12.69
C PHE A 84 1.23 -7.19 13.57
N ARG A 85 1.05 -8.40 13.04
CA ARG A 85 0.47 -9.55 13.77
C ARG A 85 1.08 -9.88 15.14
N ALA A 86 2.30 -9.44 15.42
CA ALA A 86 3.00 -9.66 16.68
C ALA A 86 2.68 -8.59 17.75
N PHE A 87 1.88 -7.57 17.40
CA PHE A 87 1.60 -6.40 18.21
C PHE A 87 0.12 -6.33 18.59
N THR A 88 -0.18 -5.60 19.66
CA THR A 88 -1.57 -5.34 20.07
C THR A 88 -2.22 -4.28 19.18
N LEU A 89 -3.55 -4.21 19.16
CA LEU A 89 -4.27 -3.18 18.40
C LEU A 89 -3.82 -1.75 18.75
N ASP A 90 -3.51 -1.48 20.02
CA ASP A 90 -3.02 -0.17 20.47
C ASP A 90 -1.66 0.18 19.87
N GLN A 91 -0.74 -0.79 19.84
CA GLN A 91 0.56 -0.63 19.20
C GLN A 91 0.42 -0.44 17.69
N VAL A 92 -0.52 -1.15 17.05
CA VAL A 92 -0.82 -0.96 15.62
C VAL A 92 -1.27 0.47 15.34
N ILE A 93 -2.18 1.01 16.16
CA ILE A 93 -2.66 2.39 16.02
C ILE A 93 -1.50 3.38 16.17
N GLU A 94 -0.66 3.21 17.19
CA GLU A 94 0.51 4.07 17.39
C GLU A 94 1.48 4.01 16.19
N MET A 95 1.80 2.81 15.71
CA MET A 95 2.69 2.62 14.56
C MET A 95 2.09 3.20 13.28
N ALA A 96 0.79 3.00 13.02
CA ALA A 96 0.12 3.57 11.86
C ALA A 96 0.17 5.11 11.86
N LYS A 97 -0.02 5.74 13.04
CA LYS A 97 0.13 7.18 13.23
C LYS A 97 1.56 7.64 12.97
N ARG A 98 2.56 6.92 13.47
CA ARG A 98 3.98 7.22 13.23
C ARG A 98 4.36 7.14 11.75
N LEU A 99 3.72 6.26 10.99
CA LEU A 99 3.90 6.14 9.55
C LEU A 99 3.10 7.18 8.74
N GLY A 100 2.22 7.95 9.38
CA GLY A 100 1.34 8.91 8.69
C GLY A 100 0.26 8.26 7.83
N ILE A 101 -0.03 6.97 8.03
CA ILE A 101 -1.04 6.23 7.26
C ILE A 101 -2.37 6.30 8.00
N ARG A 102 -3.39 6.87 7.35
CA ARG A 102 -4.71 7.08 7.96
C ARG A 102 -5.65 5.89 7.84
N ARG A 103 -5.53 5.08 6.79
CA ARG A 103 -6.47 3.98 6.50
C ARG A 103 -5.93 2.64 7.01
N LEU A 104 -6.73 1.91 7.77
CA LEU A 104 -6.39 0.60 8.35
C LEU A 104 -7.32 -0.48 7.82
N THR A 105 -6.77 -1.65 7.53
CA THR A 105 -7.54 -2.88 7.27
C THR A 105 -7.30 -3.86 8.41
N LEU A 106 -8.36 -4.20 9.16
CA LEU A 106 -8.23 -5.08 10.32
C LEU A 106 -8.40 -6.55 9.96
N LYS A 107 -7.48 -7.35 10.49
CA LYS A 107 -7.52 -8.81 10.50
C LYS A 107 -8.10 -9.32 11.84
N ASP A 108 -8.70 -10.52 11.81
CA ASP A 108 -9.30 -11.23 12.94
C ASP A 108 -8.44 -11.28 14.22
N MET A 109 -7.13 -11.38 14.11
CA MET A 109 -6.22 -11.35 15.26
C MET A 109 -6.32 -10.07 16.11
N HIS A 110 -6.66 -8.94 15.47
CA HIS A 110 -6.78 -7.64 16.16
C HIS A 110 -8.24 -7.30 16.48
N LEU A 111 -9.19 -7.81 15.71
CA LEU A 111 -10.62 -7.69 15.97
C LEU A 111 -11.33 -8.97 15.49
N PRO A 112 -11.52 -9.97 16.37
CA PRO A 112 -12.10 -11.26 15.99
C PRO A 112 -13.48 -11.14 15.35
N LEU A 113 -13.80 -12.02 14.41
CA LEU A 113 -15.14 -12.11 13.80
C LEU A 113 -16.22 -12.55 14.78
N THR A 114 -15.82 -13.15 15.90
CA THR A 114 -16.70 -13.55 17.01
C THR A 114 -16.92 -12.43 18.03
N SER A 115 -16.30 -11.27 17.85
CA SER A 115 -16.48 -10.13 18.75
C SER A 115 -17.94 -9.67 18.76
N SER A 116 -18.41 -9.28 19.94
CA SER A 116 -19.73 -8.67 20.11
C SER A 116 -19.80 -7.31 19.43
N ILE A 117 -21.02 -6.86 19.09
CA ILE A 117 -21.25 -5.52 18.51
C ILE A 117 -20.64 -4.42 19.40
N GLY A 118 -20.72 -4.58 20.73
CA GLY A 118 -20.13 -3.64 21.68
C GLY A 118 -18.60 -3.56 21.60
N GLU A 119 -17.92 -4.68 21.40
CA GLU A 119 -16.46 -4.72 21.22
C GLU A 119 -16.03 -4.11 19.90
N ILE A 120 -16.76 -4.41 18.83
CA ILE A 120 -16.52 -3.84 17.50
C ILE A 120 -16.63 -2.31 17.55
N LYS A 121 -17.70 -1.79 18.16
CA LYS A 121 -17.89 -0.33 18.35
C LYS A 121 -16.79 0.29 19.20
N ARG A 122 -16.35 -0.37 20.28
CA ARG A 122 -15.23 0.12 21.10
C ARG A 122 -13.91 0.18 20.32
N ALA A 123 -13.62 -0.83 19.51
CA ALA A 123 -12.42 -0.84 18.67
C ALA A 123 -12.49 0.26 17.60
N LEU A 124 -13.65 0.44 16.97
CA LEU A 124 -13.90 1.47 15.98
C LEU A 124 -13.72 2.88 16.56
N GLU A 125 -14.30 3.16 17.74
CA GLU A 125 -14.14 4.42 18.45
C GLU A 125 -12.67 4.70 18.81
N LYS A 126 -11.94 3.68 19.24
CA LYS A 126 -10.51 3.78 19.55
C LYS A 126 -9.67 4.15 18.31
N ILE A 127 -10.01 3.59 17.15
CA ILE A 127 -9.34 3.90 15.87
C ILE A 127 -9.68 5.33 15.42
N ARG A 128 -10.97 5.71 15.46
CA ARG A 128 -11.46 7.03 15.08
C ARG A 128 -10.90 8.15 15.96
N SER A 129 -10.91 7.97 17.28
CA SER A 129 -10.33 8.92 18.24
C SER A 129 -8.82 9.11 18.07
N SER A 130 -8.15 8.15 17.43
CA SER A 130 -6.72 8.22 17.11
C SER A 130 -6.42 8.94 15.79
N GLY A 131 -7.45 9.41 15.07
CA GLY A 131 -7.34 10.05 13.75
C GLY A 131 -7.16 9.08 12.59
N LEU A 132 -7.46 7.79 12.81
CA LEU A 132 -7.40 6.74 11.81
C LEU A 132 -8.82 6.37 11.34
N GLU A 133 -8.89 5.77 10.15
CA GLU A 133 -10.11 5.29 9.53
C GLU A 133 -9.99 3.77 9.31
N LEU A 134 -10.99 3.02 9.77
CA LEU A 134 -11.13 1.62 9.41
C LEU A 134 -11.70 1.54 7.98
N ALA A 135 -10.87 1.17 7.01
CA ALA A 135 -11.24 1.17 5.60
C ALA A 135 -11.86 -0.15 5.15
N SER A 136 -11.38 -1.27 5.69
CA SER A 136 -11.89 -2.59 5.36
C SER A 136 -11.59 -3.61 6.45
N CYS A 137 -12.23 -4.78 6.34
CA CYS A 137 -11.99 -5.93 7.20
C CYS A 137 -11.52 -7.12 6.38
N GLY A 138 -10.51 -7.86 6.84
CA GLY A 138 -10.08 -9.11 6.22
C GLY A 138 -8.59 -9.42 6.37
N VAL A 139 -8.09 -10.50 5.77
CA VAL A 139 -8.79 -11.48 4.91
C VAL A 139 -9.73 -12.37 5.72
N VAL A 140 -10.98 -12.54 5.30
CA VAL A 140 -11.95 -13.48 5.89
C VAL A 140 -12.08 -14.72 5.01
N TYR A 141 -11.64 -15.87 5.51
CA TYR A 141 -11.85 -17.16 4.83
C TYR A 141 -13.28 -17.66 5.08
N MET A 142 -13.95 -18.15 4.04
CA MET A 142 -15.35 -18.58 4.11
C MET A 142 -15.52 -19.93 3.42
N ASN A 143 -15.98 -20.94 4.17
CA ASN A 143 -16.18 -22.31 3.69
C ASN A 143 -17.66 -22.70 3.61
N SER A 144 -18.58 -21.90 4.18
CA SER A 144 -20.03 -22.11 4.09
C SER A 144 -20.79 -20.80 3.86
N GLU A 145 -22.07 -20.88 3.46
CA GLU A 145 -22.93 -19.70 3.31
C GLU A 145 -23.11 -18.94 4.64
N GLU A 146 -23.15 -19.65 5.76
CA GLU A 146 -23.24 -19.05 7.10
C GLU A 146 -22.01 -18.19 7.39
N GLU A 147 -20.82 -18.65 7.01
CA GLU A 147 -19.58 -17.88 7.14
C GLU A 147 -19.57 -16.62 6.29
N VAL A 148 -20.11 -16.71 5.08
CA VAL A 148 -20.32 -15.54 4.21
C VAL A 148 -21.26 -14.55 4.89
N ARG A 149 -22.44 -15.00 5.36
CA ARG A 149 -23.42 -14.15 6.07
C ARG A 149 -22.81 -13.50 7.31
N ARG A 150 -22.01 -14.24 8.10
CA ARG A 150 -21.28 -13.72 9.26
C ARG A 150 -20.27 -12.64 8.87
N GLY A 151 -19.49 -12.86 7.80
CA GLY A 151 -18.53 -11.87 7.30
C GLY A 151 -19.20 -10.55 6.93
N PHE A 152 -20.32 -10.60 6.22
CA PHE A 152 -21.09 -9.40 5.87
C PHE A 152 -21.77 -8.75 7.08
N ALA A 153 -22.29 -9.53 8.02
CA ALA A 153 -22.86 -8.99 9.25
C ALA A 153 -21.81 -8.27 10.09
N TYR A 154 -20.61 -8.84 10.18
CA TYR A 154 -19.46 -8.22 10.83
C TYR A 154 -19.04 -6.92 10.13
N ALA A 155 -18.94 -6.90 8.80
CA ALA A 155 -18.62 -5.69 8.05
C ALA A 155 -19.63 -4.56 8.31
N ARG A 156 -20.93 -4.89 8.36
CA ARG A 156 -21.97 -3.93 8.76
C ARG A 156 -21.80 -3.43 10.19
N ALA A 157 -21.49 -4.32 11.14
CA ALA A 157 -21.27 -3.94 12.53
C ALA A 157 -20.02 -3.06 12.72
N ALA A 158 -19.00 -3.25 11.88
CA ALA A 158 -17.77 -2.46 11.85
C ALA A 158 -17.91 -1.15 11.04
N GLU A 159 -19.07 -0.89 10.44
CA GLU A 159 -19.34 0.29 9.63
C GLU A 159 -18.32 0.47 8.48
N VAL A 160 -17.94 -0.63 7.81
CA VAL A 160 -17.02 -0.62 6.66
C VAL A 160 -17.74 -0.98 5.37
N ASP A 161 -17.35 -0.30 4.29
CA ASP A 161 -17.90 -0.54 2.95
C ASP A 161 -17.21 -1.69 2.20
N MET A 162 -16.05 -2.16 2.69
CA MET A 162 -15.24 -3.17 2.02
C MET A 162 -14.91 -4.35 2.95
N LEU A 163 -15.19 -5.56 2.47
CA LEU A 163 -14.82 -6.82 3.08
C LEU A 163 -13.88 -7.57 2.13
N VAL A 164 -12.68 -7.89 2.59
CA VAL A 164 -11.71 -8.71 1.83
C VAL A 164 -11.93 -10.17 2.22
N GLY A 165 -12.60 -10.92 1.35
CA GLY A 165 -12.97 -12.32 1.56
C GLY A 165 -12.24 -13.30 0.64
N VAL A 166 -12.05 -14.52 1.10
CA VAL A 166 -11.64 -15.69 0.29
C VAL A 166 -12.71 -16.77 0.47
N PRO A 167 -13.76 -16.76 -0.36
CA PRO A 167 -14.77 -17.81 -0.36
C PRO A 167 -14.22 -19.08 -1.01
N HIS A 168 -14.65 -20.23 -0.50
CA HIS A 168 -14.41 -21.51 -1.16
C HIS A 168 -15.05 -21.52 -2.55
N LYS A 169 -14.43 -22.21 -3.51
CA LYS A 169 -14.86 -22.22 -4.92
C LYS A 169 -16.32 -22.63 -5.13
N SER A 170 -16.87 -23.44 -4.23
CA SER A 170 -18.28 -23.89 -4.30
C SER A 170 -19.30 -22.81 -3.91
N LEU A 171 -18.85 -21.65 -3.42
CA LEU A 171 -19.70 -20.54 -2.95
C LEU A 171 -19.68 -19.34 -3.91
N LEU A 172 -19.02 -19.46 -5.06
CA LEU A 172 -18.91 -18.46 -6.12
C LEU A 172 -19.78 -18.85 -7.31
#